data_AF-A0A963QUM7-F1
#
_entry.id   AF-A0A963QUM7-F1
#
_cell.length_a   1.000
_cell.length_b   1.000
_cell.length_c   1.000
_cell.angle_alpha   90.00
_cell.angle_beta   90.00
_cell.angle_gamma   90.00
#
_symmetry.space_group_name_H-M   'P 1'
#
loop_
_entity.id
_entity.type
_entity.pdbx_description
1 polymer ?
#
loop_
_entity_poly.entity_id
_entity_poly.type
_entity_poly.pdbx_seq_one_letter_code
_entity_poly.pdbx_strand_id
1 'polypeptide(L)'
;MTDNGVLAETGSDGGGRVTSEEALELHARDRPGKLEIAPTKPLTTSRDLSLAYSPGVAAPCLAIRDNAEKAYDYTAKGNVVAVISNGTAVLGLGNLGALGAKPVMEGKAVLFKRFADIDGIDLEVDTQDVDEFVNCVRLLGPTFGGVNLEDIKAPECFVIEQRLRQAMDIPVFHD
;
A
#
# COMPACT_ATOMS: atom_id res chain seq x y z
N MET A 1 19.68 15.79 -38.14
CA MET A 1 18.35 15.16 -38.26
C MET A 1 18.52 13.76 -37.70
N THR A 2 18.00 13.39 -36.53
CA THR A 2 16.69 13.62 -35.91
C THR A 2 16.87 13.76 -34.40
N ASP A 3 16.43 14.84 -33.77
CA ASP A 3 15.06 15.10 -33.27
C ASP A 3 14.98 14.80 -31.75
N ASN A 4 15.57 15.70 -30.97
CA ASN A 4 15.39 15.76 -29.52
C ASN A 4 14.06 16.44 -29.26
N GLY A 5 13.02 15.64 -29.07
CA GLY A 5 11.68 16.08 -28.72
C GLY A 5 11.69 16.92 -27.44
N VAL A 6 11.52 18.22 -27.63
CA VAL A 6 11.30 19.23 -26.60
C VAL A 6 9.97 18.90 -25.90
N LEU A 7 10.03 18.51 -24.63
CA LEU A 7 8.85 18.55 -23.78
C LEU A 7 8.51 20.01 -23.49
N ALA A 8 7.31 20.40 -23.91
CA ALA A 8 6.80 21.76 -23.84
C ALA A 8 6.71 22.24 -22.38
N GLU A 9 7.35 23.38 -22.11
CA GLU A 9 7.12 24.16 -20.90
C GLU A 9 5.71 24.78 -20.95
N THR A 10 4.83 24.38 -20.03
CA THR A 10 3.62 25.15 -19.73
C THR A 10 3.91 26.18 -18.64
N GLY A 11 3.21 27.31 -18.61
CA GLY A 11 3.55 28.49 -17.81
C GLY A 11 3.44 28.38 -16.28
N SER A 12 3.90 29.46 -15.66
CA SER A 12 4.13 29.76 -14.25
C SER A 12 2.87 30.04 -13.41
N ASP A 13 2.85 29.54 -12.18
CA ASP A 13 2.17 30.22 -11.06
C ASP A 13 2.85 29.88 -9.71
N GLY A 14 3.38 30.90 -9.03
CA GLY A 14 3.50 31.08 -7.57
C GLY A 14 4.05 30.02 -6.60
N GLY A 15 4.41 28.81 -7.02
CA GLY A 15 5.05 27.78 -6.20
C GLY A 15 6.27 27.25 -6.94
N GLY A 16 7.42 27.13 -6.27
CA GLY A 16 8.64 26.61 -6.89
C GLY A 16 8.34 25.31 -7.63
N ARG A 17 8.56 25.31 -8.94
CA ARG A 17 8.21 24.18 -9.80
C ARG A 17 9.14 23.02 -9.44
N VAL A 18 8.59 21.94 -8.90
CA VAL A 18 9.36 20.73 -8.55
C VAL A 18 10.04 20.20 -9.82
N THR A 19 11.35 20.05 -9.78
CA THR A 19 12.13 19.46 -10.87
C THR A 19 12.17 17.94 -10.75
N SER A 20 12.39 17.24 -11.87
CA SER A 20 12.58 15.79 -11.86
C SER A 20 13.80 15.37 -11.04
N GLU A 21 14.86 16.18 -11.03
CA GLU A 21 16.07 15.90 -10.24
C GLU A 21 15.78 15.96 -8.74
N GLU A 22 15.09 17.00 -8.26
CA GLU A 22 14.66 17.10 -6.85
C GLU A 22 13.75 15.94 -6.44
N ALA A 23 12.82 15.54 -7.31
CA ALA A 23 11.92 14.42 -7.04
C ALA A 23 12.69 13.09 -6.93
N LEU A 24 13.65 12.85 -7.82
CA LEU A 24 14.50 11.65 -7.78
C LEU A 24 15.41 11.65 -6.56
N GLU A 25 16.04 12.79 -6.24
CA GLU A 25 16.89 12.92 -5.05
C GLU A 25 16.09 12.62 -3.78
N LEU A 26 14.87 13.14 -3.66
CA LEU A 26 14.01 12.87 -2.51
C LEU A 26 13.74 11.37 -2.31
N HIS A 27 13.57 10.59 -3.39
CA HIS A 27 13.29 9.15 -3.29
C HIS A 27 14.56 8.32 -3.04
N ALA A 28 15.75 8.87 -3.29
CA ALA A 28 17.02 8.14 -3.23
C ALA A 28 17.86 8.46 -1.98
N ARG A 29 17.79 9.69 -1.48
CA ARG A 29 18.70 10.19 -0.44
C ARG A 29 18.43 9.56 0.92
N ASP A 30 19.51 9.38 1.69
CA ASP A 30 19.56 8.74 3.01
C ASP A 30 19.10 7.28 2.99
N ARG A 31 17.78 7.06 2.97
CA ARG A 31 17.14 5.75 2.88
C ARG A 31 16.17 5.78 1.69
N PRO A 32 16.38 4.95 0.65
CA PRO A 32 15.49 4.91 -0.50
C PRO A 32 14.04 4.56 -0.14
N GLY A 33 13.10 5.14 -0.90
CA GLY A 33 11.67 5.00 -0.67
C GLY A 33 11.13 5.98 0.37
N LYS A 34 9.83 5.90 0.64
CA LYS A 34 9.13 6.88 1.49
C LYS A 34 8.54 6.28 2.78
N LEU A 35 8.78 5.00 3.03
CA LEU A 35 8.18 4.26 4.13
C LEU A 35 9.23 3.47 4.92
N GLU A 36 8.94 3.27 6.20
CA GLU A 36 9.63 2.31 7.06
C GLU A 36 8.66 1.67 8.05
N ILE A 37 9.05 0.52 8.59
CA ILE A 37 8.30 -0.18 9.65
C ILE A 37 9.01 0.06 10.98
N ALA A 38 8.26 0.56 11.96
CA ALA A 38 8.76 0.81 13.31
C ALA A 38 7.95 -0.01 14.35
N PRO A 39 8.61 -0.65 15.33
CA PRO A 39 7.91 -1.33 16.43
C PRO A 39 7.13 -0.34 17.31
N THR A 40 5.92 -0.72 17.73
CA THR A 40 5.09 0.10 18.62
C THR A 40 5.23 -0.25 20.11
N LYS A 41 5.91 -1.37 20.42
CA LYS A 41 6.13 -1.86 21.79
C LYS A 41 7.62 -1.79 22.14
N PRO A 42 7.98 -1.54 23.41
CA PRO A 42 9.38 -1.61 23.83
C PRO A 42 9.90 -3.04 23.63
N LEU A 43 11.13 -3.17 23.16
CA LEU A 43 11.82 -4.44 22.95
C LEU A 43 13.23 -4.40 23.55
N THR A 44 13.39 -3.72 24.70
CA THR A 44 14.70 -3.40 25.27
C THR A 44 15.16 -4.42 26.32
N THR A 45 14.26 -5.27 26.82
CA THR A 45 14.57 -6.31 27.80
C THR A 45 14.25 -7.71 27.31
N SER A 46 14.88 -8.72 27.92
CA SER A 46 14.54 -10.14 27.68
C SER A 46 13.07 -10.45 27.98
N ARG A 47 12.49 -9.77 28.98
CA ARG A 47 11.07 -9.90 29.30
C ARG A 47 10.20 -9.36 28.16
N ASP A 48 10.53 -8.20 27.61
CA ASP A 48 9.79 -7.61 26.49
C ASP A 48 9.81 -8.53 25.26
N LEU A 49 10.99 -9.07 24.92
CA LEU A 49 11.14 -10.02 23.82
C LEU A 49 10.31 -11.30 24.06
N SER A 50 10.28 -11.79 25.29
CA SER A 50 9.50 -12.99 25.67
C SER A 50 7.99 -12.76 25.58
N LEU A 51 7.53 -11.52 25.79
CA LEU A 51 6.12 -11.13 25.64
C LEU A 51 5.74 -10.91 24.18
N ALA A 52 6.58 -10.20 23.42
CA ALA A 52 6.32 -9.86 22.03
C ALA A 52 6.48 -11.04 21.08
N TYR A 53 7.30 -12.03 21.44
CA TYR A 53 7.54 -13.24 20.67
C TYR A 53 7.39 -14.48 21.55
N SER A 54 8.26 -15.47 21.44
CA SER A 54 8.12 -16.71 22.22
C SER A 54 8.58 -16.55 23.67
N PRO A 55 7.84 -17.10 24.66
CA PRO A 55 6.61 -17.88 24.52
C PRO A 55 5.30 -17.04 24.54
N GLY A 56 5.37 -15.75 24.87
CA GLY A 56 4.20 -14.91 25.17
C GLY A 56 3.22 -14.74 24.01
N VAL A 57 3.71 -14.66 22.77
CA VAL A 57 2.90 -14.50 21.55
C VAL A 57 1.90 -15.63 21.31
N ALA A 58 2.09 -16.79 21.97
CA ALA A 58 1.13 -17.88 21.90
C ALA A 58 -0.26 -17.48 22.45
N ALA A 59 -0.30 -16.61 23.47
CA ALA A 59 -1.56 -16.18 24.09
C ALA A 59 -2.51 -15.45 23.12
N PRO A 60 -2.10 -14.37 22.40
CA PRO A 60 -2.95 -13.74 21.41
C PRO A 60 -3.28 -14.68 20.24
N CYS A 61 -2.34 -15.54 19.78
CA CYS A 61 -2.63 -16.51 18.73
C CYS A 61 -3.76 -17.48 19.09
N LEU A 62 -3.72 -18.07 20.29
CA LEU A 62 -4.77 -18.97 20.77
C LEU A 62 -6.10 -18.24 20.96
N ALA A 63 -6.06 -17.01 21.46
CA ALA A 63 -7.26 -16.19 21.61
C ALA A 63 -7.94 -15.88 20.26
N ILE A 64 -7.15 -15.60 19.21
CA ILE A 64 -7.64 -15.37 17.85
C ILE A 64 -8.17 -16.66 17.22
N ARG A 65 -7.50 -17.80 17.46
CA ARG A 65 -8.00 -19.11 17.02
C ARG A 65 -9.39 -19.39 17.59
N ASP A 66 -9.59 -19.07 18.87
CA ASP A 66 -10.85 -19.34 19.57
C ASP A 66 -11.94 -18.29 19.24
N ASN A 67 -11.55 -17.06 18.85
CA ASN A 67 -12.42 -16.03 18.32
C ASN A 67 -11.67 -15.09 17.34
N ALA A 68 -11.97 -15.21 16.05
CA ALA A 68 -11.28 -14.48 14.98
C ALA A 68 -11.37 -12.94 15.11
N GLU A 69 -12.46 -12.40 15.68
CA GLU A 69 -12.64 -10.95 15.89
C GLU A 69 -11.56 -10.35 16.79
N LYS A 70 -10.96 -11.15 17.68
CA LYS A 70 -9.85 -10.69 18.54
C LYS A 70 -8.59 -10.32 17.75
N ALA A 71 -8.54 -10.58 16.44
CA ALA A 71 -7.49 -10.05 15.58
C ALA A 71 -7.48 -8.51 15.62
N TYR A 72 -8.65 -7.87 15.75
CA TYR A 72 -8.75 -6.42 15.89
C TYR A 72 -8.25 -5.90 17.24
N ASP A 73 -8.32 -6.72 18.30
CA ASP A 73 -7.85 -6.36 19.64
C ASP A 73 -6.32 -6.53 19.81
N TYR A 74 -5.77 -7.60 19.24
CA TYR A 74 -4.41 -8.06 19.55
C TYR A 74 -3.42 -7.91 18.40
N THR A 75 -3.83 -7.35 17.27
CA THR A 75 -2.96 -7.10 16.13
C THR A 75 -3.17 -5.69 15.58
N ALA A 76 -2.36 -5.31 14.60
CA ALA A 76 -2.53 -4.04 13.89
C ALA A 76 -3.69 -4.07 12.86
N LYS A 77 -4.37 -5.21 12.65
CA LYS A 77 -5.39 -5.40 11.59
C LYS A 77 -6.38 -4.23 11.51
N GLY A 78 -6.85 -3.71 12.65
CA GLY A 78 -7.82 -2.60 12.66
C GLY A 78 -7.32 -1.27 12.09
N ASN A 79 -6.00 -1.06 12.01
CA ASN A 79 -5.39 0.19 11.52
C ASN A 79 -4.58 0.03 10.23
N VAL A 80 -4.37 -1.21 9.77
CA VAL A 80 -3.53 -1.48 8.58
C VAL A 80 -4.40 -1.62 7.34
N VAL A 81 -4.12 -0.81 6.32
CA VAL A 81 -4.81 -0.81 5.03
C VAL A 81 -3.85 -1.21 3.92
N ALA A 82 -4.27 -2.13 3.05
CA ALA A 82 -3.51 -2.47 1.85
C ALA A 82 -3.75 -1.42 0.76
N VAL A 83 -2.69 -0.85 0.20
CA VAL A 83 -2.72 -0.01 -1.00
C VAL A 83 -2.28 -0.88 -2.17
N ILE A 84 -3.20 -1.26 -3.05
CA ILE A 84 -2.93 -2.31 -4.04
C ILE A 84 -3.10 -1.77 -5.46
N SER A 85 -2.10 -2.02 -6.31
CA SER A 85 -2.14 -1.67 -7.72
C SER A 85 -1.44 -2.73 -8.58
N ASN A 86 -1.77 -2.78 -9.87
CA ASN A 86 -0.95 -3.45 -10.89
C ASN A 86 -0.24 -2.44 -11.82
N GLY A 87 -0.36 -1.14 -11.55
CA GLY A 87 0.31 -0.07 -12.27
C GLY A 87 -0.14 0.11 -13.72
N THR A 88 -1.37 -0.30 -14.04
CA THR A 88 -1.88 -0.23 -15.42
C THR A 88 -2.44 1.15 -15.81
N ALA A 89 -2.69 2.03 -14.83
CA ALA A 89 -3.17 3.39 -15.05
C ALA A 89 -2.56 4.38 -14.04
N VAL A 90 -1.23 4.43 -13.96
CA VAL A 90 -0.52 5.28 -12.99
C VAL A 90 -0.68 6.75 -13.37
N LEU A 91 -1.43 7.50 -12.57
CA LEU A 91 -1.67 8.93 -12.79
C LEU A 91 -2.16 9.20 -14.23
N GLY A 92 -1.54 10.16 -14.93
CA GLY A 92 -1.74 10.39 -16.37
C GLY A 92 -0.68 9.71 -17.26
N LEU A 93 0.14 8.82 -16.71
CA LEU A 93 1.29 8.20 -17.38
C LEU A 93 0.94 6.87 -18.05
N GLY A 94 -0.23 6.30 -17.73
CA GLY A 94 -0.71 5.05 -18.30
C GLY A 94 -0.09 3.84 -17.63
N ASN A 95 0.17 2.79 -18.42
CA ASN A 95 0.66 1.52 -17.90
C ASN A 95 2.19 1.57 -17.71
N LEU A 96 2.62 1.66 -16.45
CA LEU A 96 4.03 1.59 -16.04
C LEU A 96 4.40 0.24 -15.41
N GLY A 97 3.42 -0.67 -15.30
CA GLY A 97 3.54 -1.94 -14.60
C GLY A 97 3.66 -1.79 -13.08
N ALA A 98 3.60 -2.92 -12.39
CA ALA A 98 3.63 -3.03 -10.94
C ALA A 98 4.80 -2.23 -10.32
N LEU A 99 6.04 -2.48 -10.74
CA LEU A 99 7.21 -1.78 -10.20
C LEU A 99 7.23 -0.28 -10.50
N GLY A 100 6.73 0.14 -11.66
CA GLY A 100 6.66 1.56 -12.02
C GLY A 100 5.65 2.34 -11.18
N ALA A 101 4.62 1.68 -10.65
CA ALA A 101 3.62 2.26 -9.77
C ALA A 101 4.10 2.42 -8.32
N LYS A 102 5.11 1.65 -7.91
CA LYS A 102 5.57 1.58 -6.51
C LYS A 102 5.78 2.95 -5.84
N PRO A 103 6.46 3.94 -6.47
CA PRO A 103 6.59 5.26 -5.86
C PRO A 103 5.23 5.91 -5.57
N VAL A 104 4.23 5.75 -6.43
CA VAL A 104 2.89 6.32 -6.18
C VAL A 104 2.23 5.62 -5.00
N MET A 105 2.31 4.28 -4.93
CA MET A 105 1.70 3.49 -3.85
C MET A 105 2.33 3.80 -2.49
N GLU A 106 3.66 3.90 -2.41
CA GLU A 106 4.34 4.36 -1.20
C GLU A 106 3.87 5.76 -0.80
N GLY A 107 3.69 6.64 -1.78
CA GLY A 107 3.16 7.98 -1.57
C GLY A 107 1.77 7.96 -0.94
N LYS A 108 0.88 7.10 -1.43
CA LYS A 108 -0.48 6.94 -0.89
C LYS A 108 -0.47 6.48 0.56
N ALA A 109 0.36 5.48 0.88
CA ALA A 109 0.53 5.01 2.26
C ALA A 109 1.07 6.11 3.19
N VAL A 110 2.01 6.94 2.74
CA VAL A 110 2.47 8.13 3.51
C VAL A 110 1.34 9.12 3.75
N LEU A 111 0.49 9.37 2.75
CA LEU A 111 -0.66 10.27 2.90
C LEU A 111 -1.68 9.72 3.91
N PHE A 112 -1.99 8.42 3.85
CA PHE A 112 -2.84 7.75 4.85
C PHE A 112 -2.30 7.95 6.26
N LYS A 113 -0.99 7.72 6.46
CA LYS A 113 -0.38 7.90 7.77
C LYS A 113 -0.41 9.35 8.21
N ARG A 114 -0.02 10.28 7.33
CA ARG A 114 0.14 11.70 7.68
C ARG A 114 -1.16 12.40 8.01
N PHE A 115 -2.26 12.03 7.35
CA PHE A 115 -3.54 12.75 7.43
C PHE A 115 -4.64 12.00 8.18
N ALA A 116 -4.55 10.67 8.30
CA ALA A 116 -5.58 9.86 8.96
C ALA A 116 -5.03 8.90 10.04
N ASP A 117 -3.72 8.88 10.29
CA ASP A 117 -3.05 7.92 11.18
C ASP A 117 -3.28 6.45 10.81
N ILE A 118 -3.56 6.18 9.53
CA ILE A 118 -3.74 4.83 8.98
C ILE A 118 -2.39 4.28 8.53
N ASP A 119 -2.09 3.04 8.90
CA ASP A 119 -0.86 2.36 8.51
C ASP A 119 -1.06 1.70 7.13
N GLY A 120 -0.69 2.42 6.06
CA GLY A 120 -0.75 1.91 4.69
C GLY A 120 0.40 0.95 4.37
N ILE A 121 0.11 -0.19 3.73
CA ILE A 121 1.11 -1.09 3.16
C ILE A 121 0.85 -1.22 1.66
N ASP A 122 1.82 -0.81 0.86
CA ASP A 122 1.78 -0.91 -0.59
C ASP A 122 2.06 -2.34 -1.08
N LEU A 123 1.23 -2.81 -2.02
CA LEU A 123 1.31 -4.13 -2.63
C LEU A 123 1.13 -4.00 -4.15
N GLU A 124 2.24 -4.12 -4.88
CA GLU A 124 2.24 -4.13 -6.34
C GLU A 124 2.05 -5.56 -6.87
N VAL A 125 0.89 -5.82 -7.49
CA VAL A 125 0.57 -7.14 -8.05
C VAL A 125 0.94 -7.16 -9.53
N ASP A 126 1.97 -7.91 -9.89
CA ASP A 126 2.49 -8.00 -11.26
C ASP A 126 1.67 -8.94 -12.15
N THR A 127 0.39 -8.61 -12.33
CA THR A 127 -0.51 -9.26 -13.29
C THR A 127 -1.52 -8.27 -13.86
N GLN A 128 -1.87 -8.46 -15.13
CA GLN A 128 -2.99 -7.78 -15.78
C GLN A 128 -4.22 -8.68 -15.89
N ASP A 129 -4.09 -9.96 -15.51
CA ASP A 129 -5.22 -10.87 -15.46
C ASP A 129 -6.10 -10.57 -14.24
N VAL A 130 -7.38 -10.34 -14.49
CA VAL A 130 -8.35 -9.95 -13.46
C VAL A 130 -8.58 -11.07 -12.45
N ASP A 131 -8.62 -12.33 -12.90
CA ASP A 131 -8.84 -13.47 -12.02
C ASP A 131 -7.65 -13.69 -11.09
N GLU A 132 -6.43 -13.62 -11.62
CA GLU A 132 -5.20 -13.70 -10.83
C GLU A 132 -5.10 -12.55 -9.83
N PHE A 133 -5.40 -11.32 -10.25
CA PHE A 133 -5.37 -10.15 -9.37
C PHE A 133 -6.37 -10.31 -8.21
N VAL A 134 -7.63 -10.60 -8.53
CA VAL A 134 -8.68 -10.80 -7.50
C VAL A 134 -8.31 -11.94 -6.56
N ASN A 135 -7.77 -13.04 -7.09
CA ASN A 135 -7.35 -14.18 -6.30
C ASN A 135 -6.18 -13.87 -5.38
N CYS A 136 -5.20 -13.10 -5.86
CA CYS A 136 -4.09 -12.61 -5.04
C CYS A 136 -4.60 -11.78 -3.87
N VAL A 137 -5.41 -10.76 -4.14
CA VAL A 137 -5.88 -9.82 -3.12
C VAL A 137 -6.81 -10.46 -2.10
N ARG A 138 -7.80 -11.26 -2.54
CA ARG A 138 -8.78 -11.85 -1.62
C ARG A 138 -8.14 -12.75 -0.56
N LEU A 139 -7.03 -13.43 -0.90
CA LEU A 139 -6.33 -14.33 0.01
C LEU A 139 -5.56 -13.56 1.11
N LEU A 140 -5.28 -12.28 0.90
CA LEU A 140 -4.61 -11.41 1.87
C LEU A 140 -5.57 -10.74 2.86
N GLY A 141 -6.89 -10.89 2.68
CA GLY A 141 -7.92 -10.26 3.52
C GLY A 141 -7.74 -10.43 5.04
N PRO A 142 -7.29 -11.58 5.57
CA PRO A 142 -7.05 -11.72 7.00
C PRO A 142 -6.03 -10.72 7.59
N THR A 143 -5.08 -10.22 6.80
CA THR A 143 -4.04 -9.29 7.26
C THR A 143 -4.57 -7.87 7.50
N PHE A 144 -5.50 -7.41 6.68
CA PHE A 144 -5.83 -5.99 6.56
C PHE A 144 -7.19 -5.64 7.20
N GLY A 145 -7.33 -4.40 7.66
CA GLY A 145 -8.60 -3.83 8.08
C GLY A 145 -9.41 -3.26 6.92
N GLY A 146 -8.75 -2.98 5.79
CA GLY A 146 -9.37 -2.54 4.55
C GLY A 146 -8.40 -2.64 3.36
N VAL A 147 -8.95 -2.53 2.16
CA VAL A 147 -8.20 -2.52 0.89
C VAL A 147 -8.54 -1.24 0.13
N ASN A 148 -7.50 -0.57 -0.35
CA ASN A 148 -7.55 0.60 -1.21
C ASN A 148 -6.91 0.23 -2.56
N LEU A 149 -7.71 0.10 -3.60
CA LEU A 149 -7.27 -0.14 -4.97
C LEU A 149 -6.87 1.19 -5.62
N GLU A 150 -5.75 1.21 -6.34
CA GLU A 150 -5.19 2.41 -6.98
C GLU A 150 -4.69 2.12 -8.38
N ASP A 151 -4.78 3.09 -9.29
CA ASP A 151 -4.06 3.10 -10.56
C ASP A 151 -4.27 1.82 -11.42
N ILE A 152 -5.49 1.27 -11.39
CA ILE A 152 -5.91 0.14 -12.22
C ILE A 152 -6.74 0.65 -13.39
N LYS A 153 -6.40 0.23 -14.61
CA LYS A 153 -7.09 0.70 -15.82
C LYS A 153 -8.56 0.26 -15.87
N ALA A 154 -9.37 1.07 -16.55
CA ALA A 154 -10.71 0.69 -16.96
C ALA A 154 -10.69 -0.17 -18.25
N PRO A 155 -11.67 -1.09 -18.42
CA PRO A 155 -12.80 -1.37 -17.54
C PRO A 155 -12.50 -2.35 -16.38
N GLU A 156 -11.27 -2.89 -16.30
CA GLU A 156 -10.90 -3.95 -15.37
C GLU A 156 -11.05 -3.55 -13.89
N CYS A 157 -10.74 -2.30 -13.54
CA CYS A 157 -10.88 -1.77 -12.17
C CYS A 157 -12.28 -1.99 -11.59
N PHE A 158 -13.34 -1.77 -12.37
CA PHE A 158 -14.73 -1.96 -11.93
C PHE A 158 -15.04 -3.42 -11.61
N VAL A 159 -14.54 -4.34 -12.44
CA VAL A 159 -14.75 -5.79 -12.24
C VAL A 159 -13.97 -6.25 -11.01
N ILE A 160 -12.73 -5.79 -10.84
CA ILE A 160 -11.88 -6.09 -9.70
C ILE A 160 -12.52 -5.60 -8.39
N GLU A 161 -12.92 -4.33 -8.34
CA GLU A 161 -13.55 -3.73 -7.15
C GLU A 161 -14.82 -4.50 -6.77
N GLN A 162 -15.72 -4.73 -7.74
CA GLN A 162 -16.97 -5.44 -7.49
C GLN A 162 -16.71 -6.85 -6.92
N ARG A 163 -15.79 -7.61 -7.53
CA ARG A 163 -15.52 -8.99 -7.11
C ARG A 163 -14.85 -9.06 -5.75
N LEU A 164 -13.94 -8.14 -5.44
CA LEU A 164 -13.31 -8.08 -4.13
C LEU A 164 -14.30 -7.67 -3.04
N ARG A 165 -15.18 -6.69 -3.30
CA ARG A 165 -16.26 -6.31 -2.37
C ARG A 165 -17.23 -7.46 -2.07
N GLN A 166 -17.43 -8.39 -3.01
CA GLN A 166 -18.26 -9.57 -2.82
C GLN A 166 -17.55 -10.72 -2.11
N ALA A 167 -16.22 -10.82 -2.26
CA ALA A 167 -15.44 -11.97 -1.81
C ALA A 167 -14.75 -11.77 -0.45
N MET A 168 -14.68 -10.53 0.05
CA MET A 168 -13.93 -10.19 1.27
C MET A 168 -14.85 -9.64 2.37
N ASP A 169 -14.53 -9.98 3.62
CA ASP A 169 -15.25 -9.52 4.82
C ASP A 169 -14.76 -8.15 5.33
N ILE A 170 -13.91 -7.47 4.56
CA ILE A 170 -13.35 -6.15 4.89
C ILE A 170 -13.72 -5.14 3.80
N PRO A 171 -13.79 -3.84 4.13
CA PRO A 171 -14.07 -2.81 3.13
C PRO A 171 -13.01 -2.80 2.02
N VAL A 172 -13.49 -2.75 0.78
CA VAL A 172 -12.68 -2.55 -0.42
C VAL A 172 -13.17 -1.27 -1.09
N PHE A 173 -12.25 -0.36 -1.35
CA PHE A 173 -12.47 0.93 -2.01
C PHE A 173 -11.52 1.07 -3.18
N HIS A 174 -11.95 1.74 -4.26
CA HIS A 174 -11.09 2.12 -5.37
C HIS A 174 -11.09 3.65 -5.44
N ASP A 175 -9.92 4.28 -5.38
CA ASP A 175 -9.80 5.74 -5.49
C ASP A 175 -9.86 6.24 -6.94
#